data_AF-A0A2V8PQ73-F1
#
_entry.id   AF-A0A2V8PQ73-F1
#
_cell.length_a   1.000
_cell.length_b   1.000
_cell.length_c   1.000
_cell.angle_alpha   90.00
_cell.angle_beta   90.00
_cell.angle_gamma   90.00
#
_symmetry.space_group_name_H-M   'P 1'
#
loop_
_entity.id
_entity.type
_entity.pdbx_description
1 polymer ?
#
loop_
_entity_poly.entity_id
_entity_poly.type
_entity_poly.pdbx_seq_one_letter_code
_entity_poly.pdbx_strand_id
1 'polypeptide(L)'
;MARGLPGADSFSLVTPGLIQAATNIIGAPAFWGRYFKSASAKSPPEYSHTNEDAVLAQANIKVLPVAQQTANVNGSQAQGAADAQSNVSDILGTFPEALLVSQGGQFLMFLDVEGVSAQAPSLSLAYYTGWAQTLSSFSQGQTNGAVTILPCVYARQLDNVTWNTLVQANANGIPCHGGWVARYPGGCNARDFNSSFAIPTVQLPFDVLVWQYGENCANGKIDLNQTNPNVADIQAQFLDKLILPPSGS
;
A
#
# COMPACT_ATOMS: atom_id res chain seq x y z
N MET A 1 -6.02 11.73 -22.13
CA MET A 1 -5.42 11.34 -20.84
C MET A 1 -5.12 9.85 -20.92
N ALA A 2 -4.04 9.38 -20.29
CA ALA A 2 -3.69 7.95 -20.31
C ALA A 2 -4.32 7.24 -19.10
N ARG A 3 -4.61 5.95 -19.25
CA ARG A 3 -5.01 5.08 -18.14
C ARG A 3 -3.76 4.41 -17.57
N GLY A 4 -3.65 4.35 -16.25
CA GLY A 4 -2.63 3.54 -15.58
C GLY A 4 -2.92 2.06 -15.67
N LEU A 5 -2.01 1.24 -15.13
CA LEU A 5 -2.28 -0.18 -14.96
C LEU A 5 -3.36 -0.36 -13.89
N PRO A 6 -4.40 -1.16 -14.14
CA PRO A 6 -5.50 -1.33 -13.18
C PRO A 6 -5.02 -2.05 -11.93
N GLY A 7 -5.61 -1.72 -10.80
CA GLY A 7 -5.43 -2.45 -9.55
C GLY A 7 -6.70 -2.43 -8.73
N ALA A 8 -6.74 -3.24 -7.69
CA ALA A 8 -7.85 -3.32 -6.76
C ALA A 8 -7.32 -3.33 -5.33
N ASP A 9 -8.19 -3.09 -4.36
CA ASP A 9 -7.94 -3.47 -2.97
C ASP A 9 -9.25 -3.90 -2.33
N SER A 10 -9.15 -4.66 -1.23
CA SER A 10 -10.32 -5.18 -0.56
C SER A 10 -10.07 -5.46 0.91
N PHE A 11 -11.10 -5.22 1.72
CA PHE A 11 -11.16 -5.66 3.11
C PHE A 11 -11.30 -7.19 3.21
N SER A 12 -12.04 -7.82 2.30
CA SER A 12 -12.23 -9.27 2.28
C SER A 12 -11.08 -10.00 1.58
N LEU A 13 -10.95 -11.30 1.86
CA LEU A 13 -10.08 -12.22 1.14
C LEU A 13 -10.26 -12.11 -0.37
N VAL A 14 -9.14 -12.14 -1.11
CA VAL A 14 -9.16 -12.23 -2.56
C VAL A 14 -9.53 -13.66 -2.97
N THR A 15 -10.60 -13.75 -3.75
CA THR A 15 -11.08 -15.01 -4.33
C THR A 15 -11.08 -14.90 -5.85
N PRO A 16 -11.10 -16.02 -6.59
CA PRO A 16 -11.23 -15.98 -8.05
C PRO A 16 -12.47 -15.18 -8.51
N GLY A 17 -13.59 -15.29 -7.79
CA GLY A 17 -14.80 -14.52 -8.05
C GLY A 17 -14.61 -13.01 -7.85
N LEU A 18 -13.83 -12.61 -6.84
CA LEU A 18 -13.51 -11.20 -6.59
C LEU A 18 -12.59 -10.65 -7.69
N ILE A 19 -11.58 -11.42 -8.12
CA ILE A 19 -10.71 -11.06 -9.25
C ILE A 19 -11.54 -10.91 -10.54
N GLN A 20 -12.46 -11.83 -10.80
CA GLN A 20 -13.34 -11.74 -11.98
C GLN A 20 -14.23 -10.50 -11.91
N ALA A 21 -14.77 -10.18 -10.72
CA ALA A 21 -15.59 -8.99 -10.53
C ALA A 21 -14.79 -7.70 -10.79
N ALA A 22 -13.55 -7.60 -10.29
CA ALA A 22 -12.65 -6.49 -10.63
C ALA A 22 -12.37 -6.46 -12.14
N THR A 23 -12.02 -7.62 -12.72
CA THR A 23 -11.67 -7.75 -14.14
C THR A 23 -12.79 -7.25 -15.06
N ASN A 24 -14.05 -7.53 -14.72
CA ASN A 24 -15.20 -7.05 -15.47
C ASN A 24 -15.37 -5.52 -15.44
N ILE A 25 -14.82 -4.84 -14.42
CA ILE A 25 -14.93 -3.39 -14.25
C ILE A 25 -13.71 -2.68 -14.83
N ILE A 26 -12.50 -3.14 -14.51
CA ILE A 26 -11.24 -2.41 -14.73
C ILE A 26 -10.25 -3.13 -15.66
N GLY A 27 -10.59 -4.34 -16.14
CA GLY A 27 -9.62 -5.24 -16.79
C GLY A 27 -8.77 -5.99 -15.75
N ALA A 28 -7.90 -6.89 -16.22
CA ALA A 28 -7.08 -7.74 -15.35
C ALA A 28 -6.21 -6.87 -14.42
N PRO A 29 -6.41 -6.92 -13.08
CA PRO A 29 -5.62 -6.11 -12.14
C PRO A 29 -4.15 -6.52 -12.18
N ALA A 30 -3.23 -5.55 -12.16
CA ALA A 30 -1.80 -5.81 -12.02
C ALA A 30 -1.36 -5.95 -10.56
N PHE A 31 -2.12 -5.38 -9.64
CA PHE A 31 -1.84 -5.39 -8.21
C PHE A 31 -3.13 -5.42 -7.37
N TRP A 32 -3.01 -5.91 -6.14
CA TRP A 32 -4.10 -5.96 -5.15
C TRP A 32 -3.64 -5.49 -3.77
N GLY A 33 -4.25 -4.43 -3.24
CA GLY A 33 -4.02 -3.93 -1.88
C GLY A 33 -4.55 -4.87 -0.82
N ARG A 34 -3.66 -5.36 0.07
CA ARG A 34 -4.00 -6.27 1.18
C ARG A 34 -3.28 -5.88 2.46
N TYR A 35 -3.96 -6.11 3.59
CA TYR A 35 -3.56 -5.56 4.88
C TYR A 35 -2.61 -6.49 5.64
N PHE A 36 -1.65 -5.87 6.33
CA PHE A 36 -0.67 -6.48 7.21
C PHE A 36 -0.57 -5.63 8.48
N LYS A 37 -1.21 -6.06 9.56
CA LYS A 37 -1.21 -5.33 10.84
C LYS A 37 -0.22 -5.89 11.83
N SER A 38 -0.23 -7.22 12.01
CA SER A 38 0.67 -7.95 12.89
C SER A 38 0.57 -9.45 12.65
N ALA A 39 1.66 -10.18 12.91
CA ALA A 39 1.70 -11.64 12.80
C ALA A 39 0.70 -12.39 13.72
N SER A 40 0.05 -11.68 14.65
CA SER A 40 -0.96 -12.22 15.57
C SER A 40 -2.39 -11.84 15.19
N ALA A 41 -2.59 -10.97 14.20
CA ALA A 41 -3.91 -10.61 13.72
C ALA A 41 -4.54 -11.81 13.00
N LYS A 42 -5.75 -12.21 13.40
CA LYS A 42 -6.44 -13.42 12.92
C LYS A 42 -7.86 -13.10 12.49
N SER A 43 -8.02 -12.24 11.50
CA SER A 43 -9.31 -11.97 10.86
C SER A 43 -9.11 -11.07 9.65
N PRO A 44 -10.06 -11.08 8.69
CA PRO A 44 -10.21 -9.94 7.82
C PRO A 44 -10.12 -8.64 8.65
N PRO A 45 -9.36 -7.66 8.16
CA PRO A 45 -8.93 -7.54 6.77
C PRO A 45 -7.56 -8.11 6.38
N GLU A 46 -6.86 -8.83 7.27
CA GLU A 46 -5.50 -9.33 7.02
C GLU A 46 -5.37 -10.21 5.77
N TYR A 47 -4.20 -10.14 5.14
CA TYR A 47 -3.78 -11.07 4.11
C TYR A 47 -3.71 -12.50 4.65
N SER A 48 -4.20 -13.46 3.88
CA SER A 48 -4.18 -14.88 4.22
C SER A 48 -3.38 -15.66 3.19
N HIS A 49 -2.12 -15.96 3.48
CA HIS A 49 -1.24 -16.72 2.58
C HIS A 49 -1.87 -18.05 2.12
N THR A 50 -2.50 -18.79 3.04
CA THR A 50 -3.16 -20.08 2.72
C THR A 50 -4.33 -19.97 1.74
N ASN A 51 -5.02 -18.82 1.70
CA ASN A 51 -6.22 -18.65 0.89
C ASN A 51 -5.99 -17.78 -0.35
N GLU A 52 -5.01 -16.88 -0.31
CA GLU A 52 -4.83 -15.82 -1.31
C GLU A 52 -3.61 -16.05 -2.21
N ASP A 53 -2.56 -16.75 -1.76
CA ASP A 53 -1.30 -16.91 -2.50
C ASP A 53 -1.53 -17.48 -3.91
N ALA A 54 -2.09 -18.69 -3.98
CA ALA A 54 -2.33 -19.38 -5.24
C ALA A 54 -3.30 -18.60 -6.15
N VAL A 55 -4.31 -17.96 -5.56
CA VAL A 55 -5.33 -17.20 -6.29
C VAL A 55 -4.70 -15.99 -6.99
N LEU A 56 -3.88 -15.22 -6.28
CA LEU A 56 -3.20 -14.04 -6.80
C LEU A 56 -2.06 -14.42 -7.76
N ALA A 57 -1.27 -15.43 -7.41
CA ALA A 57 -0.16 -15.89 -8.24
C ALA A 57 -0.61 -16.46 -9.60
N GLN A 58 -1.69 -17.26 -9.62
CA GLN A 58 -2.25 -17.79 -10.88
C GLN A 58 -2.79 -16.68 -11.80
N ALA A 59 -3.24 -15.58 -11.22
CA ALA A 59 -3.69 -14.40 -11.96
C ALA A 59 -2.55 -13.41 -12.27
N ASN A 60 -1.31 -13.70 -11.85
CA ASN A 60 -0.15 -12.82 -11.93
C ASN A 60 -0.40 -11.43 -11.31
N ILE A 61 -1.11 -11.41 -10.18
CA ILE A 61 -1.46 -10.19 -9.45
C ILE A 61 -0.49 -10.03 -8.29
N LYS A 62 0.20 -8.89 -8.23
CA LYS A 62 1.11 -8.58 -7.12
C LYS A 62 0.36 -8.06 -5.90
N VAL A 63 0.76 -8.49 -4.72
CA VAL A 63 0.28 -7.96 -3.44
C VAL A 63 0.91 -6.58 -3.22
N LEU A 64 0.05 -5.59 -2.96
CA LEU A 64 0.41 -4.26 -2.49
C LEU A 64 0.20 -4.22 -0.95
N PRO A 65 1.27 -4.28 -0.15
CA PRO A 65 1.14 -4.35 1.31
C PRO A 65 0.62 -3.04 1.93
N VAL A 66 -0.40 -3.15 2.77
CA VAL A 66 -1.01 -2.03 3.49
C VAL A 66 -0.85 -2.22 4.99
N ALA A 67 -0.15 -1.30 5.65
CA ALA A 67 -0.04 -1.28 7.11
C ALA A 67 -1.30 -0.67 7.73
N GLN A 68 -2.18 -1.53 8.28
CA GLN A 68 -3.46 -1.11 8.85
C GLN A 68 -3.33 -0.58 10.28
N GLN A 69 -2.69 0.58 10.43
CA GLN A 69 -2.44 1.22 11.73
C GLN A 69 -3.20 2.53 11.89
N THR A 70 -4.30 2.71 11.14
CA THR A 70 -5.05 3.96 10.97
C THR A 70 -5.34 4.69 12.28
N ALA A 71 -5.70 3.97 13.35
CA ALA A 71 -6.01 4.58 14.65
C ALA A 71 -4.79 5.13 15.41
N ASN A 72 -3.58 4.71 15.05
CA ASN A 72 -2.33 5.05 15.73
C ASN A 72 -1.52 6.14 15.00
N VAL A 73 -1.86 6.49 13.76
CA VAL A 73 -0.98 7.27 12.87
C VAL A 73 -0.66 8.70 13.34
N ASN A 74 -1.39 9.22 14.32
CA ASN A 74 -1.06 10.49 14.97
C ASN A 74 -0.28 10.35 16.29
N GLY A 75 0.13 9.13 16.64
CA GLY A 75 0.74 8.78 17.91
C GLY A 75 2.20 9.21 18.05
N SER A 76 2.90 8.54 18.97
CA SER A 76 4.30 8.82 19.27
C SER A 76 5.26 8.11 18.32
N GLN A 77 6.52 8.56 18.30
CA GLN A 77 7.60 7.87 17.57
C GLN A 77 7.80 6.43 18.04
N ALA A 78 7.72 6.17 19.36
CA ALA A 78 7.85 4.81 19.90
C ALA A 78 6.70 3.90 19.43
N GLN A 79 5.49 4.46 19.32
CA GLN A 79 4.33 3.72 18.82
C GLN A 79 4.48 3.40 17.33
N GLY A 80 4.92 4.37 16.52
CA GLY A 80 5.22 4.12 15.10
C GLY A 80 6.28 3.04 14.90
N ALA A 81 7.33 3.04 15.72
CA ALA A 81 8.36 2.00 15.68
C ALA A 81 7.80 0.60 16.03
N ALA A 82 6.99 0.48 17.08
CA ALA A 82 6.38 -0.79 17.48
C ALA A 82 5.41 -1.34 16.42
N ASP A 83 4.62 -0.45 15.80
CA ASP A 83 3.72 -0.81 14.71
C ASP A 83 4.51 -1.28 13.48
N ALA A 84 5.60 -0.59 13.10
CA ALA A 84 6.47 -1.00 12.01
C ALA A 84 7.13 -2.37 12.24
N GLN A 85 7.59 -2.67 13.46
CA GLN A 85 8.11 -4.00 13.80
C GLN A 85 7.04 -5.09 13.61
N SER A 86 5.80 -4.80 14.00
CA SER A 86 4.68 -5.71 13.84
C SER A 86 4.38 -5.94 12.35
N ASN A 87 4.37 -4.88 11.54
CA ASN A 87 4.14 -4.98 10.09
C ASN A 87 5.26 -5.76 9.38
N VAL A 88 6.53 -5.49 9.71
CA VAL A 88 7.68 -6.22 9.12
C VAL A 88 7.65 -7.69 9.51
N SER A 89 7.39 -8.00 10.78
CA SER A 89 7.33 -9.38 11.27
C SER A 89 6.21 -10.16 10.58
N ASP A 90 5.10 -9.49 10.28
CA ASP A 90 3.98 -10.08 9.55
C ASP A 90 4.36 -10.40 8.09
N ILE A 91 5.00 -9.46 7.39
CA ILE A 91 5.49 -9.69 6.02
C ILE A 91 6.51 -10.83 5.96
N LEU A 92 7.51 -10.82 6.84
CA LEU A 92 8.56 -11.85 6.87
C LEU A 92 8.06 -13.20 7.38
N GLY A 93 7.01 -13.22 8.21
CA GLY A 93 6.32 -14.44 8.62
C GLY A 93 5.42 -15.00 7.52
N THR A 94 4.89 -14.14 6.65
CA THR A 94 4.00 -14.51 5.53
C THR A 94 4.80 -15.00 4.33
N PHE A 95 5.84 -14.27 3.93
CA PHE A 95 6.61 -14.55 2.72
C PHE A 95 8.03 -15.03 3.07
N PRO A 96 8.47 -16.20 2.57
CA PRO A 96 9.82 -16.68 2.80
C PRO A 96 10.88 -15.67 2.33
N GLU A 97 11.93 -15.45 3.12
CA GLU A 97 13.01 -14.52 2.77
C GLU A 97 13.61 -14.81 1.38
N ALA A 98 13.84 -16.08 1.05
CA ALA A 98 14.37 -16.49 -0.26
C ALA A 98 13.49 -16.03 -1.43
N LEU A 99 12.16 -16.04 -1.26
CA LEU A 99 11.21 -15.52 -2.25
C LEU A 99 11.41 -14.02 -2.43
N LEU A 100 11.42 -13.27 -1.33
CA LEU A 100 11.60 -11.82 -1.32
C LEU A 100 12.95 -11.42 -1.97
N VAL A 101 14.03 -12.14 -1.67
CA VAL A 101 15.34 -11.91 -2.29
C VAL A 101 15.30 -12.18 -3.79
N SER A 102 14.68 -13.30 -4.23
CA SER A 102 14.56 -13.62 -5.66
C SER A 102 13.76 -12.58 -6.46
N GLN A 103 12.92 -11.80 -5.78
CA GLN A 103 12.11 -10.72 -6.35
C GLN A 103 12.76 -9.33 -6.19
N GLY A 104 14.03 -9.26 -5.78
CA GLY A 104 14.83 -8.03 -5.75
C GLY A 104 15.09 -7.44 -4.36
N GLY A 105 14.53 -8.02 -3.30
CA GLY A 105 14.86 -7.66 -1.91
C GLY A 105 14.41 -6.26 -1.46
N GLN A 106 13.66 -5.51 -2.26
CA GLN A 106 13.13 -4.20 -1.89
C GLN A 106 11.63 -4.13 -2.16
N PHE A 107 10.84 -3.89 -1.11
CA PHE A 107 9.38 -3.92 -1.20
C PHE A 107 8.74 -2.66 -0.61
N LEU A 108 7.68 -2.17 -1.25
CA LEU A 108 6.91 -1.04 -0.74
C LEU A 108 5.87 -1.52 0.28
N MET A 109 5.62 -0.70 1.30
CA MET A 109 4.47 -0.86 2.19
C MET A 109 3.82 0.49 2.42
N PHE A 110 2.50 0.55 2.27
CA PHE A 110 1.72 1.78 2.37
C PHE A 110 1.07 1.86 3.75
N LEU A 111 1.43 2.88 4.53
CA LEU A 111 0.74 3.20 5.77
C LEU A 111 -0.66 3.74 5.48
N ASP A 112 -1.68 3.14 6.06
CA ASP A 112 -3.08 3.53 5.90
C ASP A 112 -3.42 4.77 6.76
N VAL A 113 -3.59 5.93 6.13
CA VAL A 113 -3.94 7.20 6.79
C VAL A 113 -5.23 7.77 6.21
N GLU A 114 -6.33 7.73 6.98
CA GLU A 114 -7.63 8.16 6.45
C GLU A 114 -7.98 9.64 6.73
N GLY A 115 -7.43 10.28 7.78
CA GLY A 115 -7.49 11.74 7.97
C GLY A 115 -8.88 12.37 8.16
N VAL A 116 -9.86 11.64 8.71
CA VAL A 116 -11.27 12.10 8.78
C VAL A 116 -11.86 12.24 10.16
N SER A 117 -11.23 11.69 11.19
CA SER A 117 -11.79 11.73 12.54
C SER A 117 -10.72 11.54 13.61
N ALA A 118 -11.11 11.64 14.88
CA ALA A 118 -10.20 11.29 15.98
C ALA A 118 -9.82 9.80 15.98
N GLN A 119 -10.69 8.93 15.44
CA GLN A 119 -10.47 7.50 15.32
C GLN A 119 -9.67 7.12 14.08
N ALA A 120 -9.58 8.04 13.11
CA ALA A 120 -8.83 7.90 11.88
C ALA A 120 -8.14 9.23 11.56
N PRO A 121 -7.14 9.63 12.38
CA PRO A 121 -6.55 10.95 12.34
C PRO A 121 -5.61 11.13 11.14
N SER A 122 -5.24 12.38 10.87
CA SER A 122 -4.12 12.69 9.98
C SER A 122 -2.78 12.26 10.61
N LEU A 123 -1.79 12.01 9.76
CA LEU A 123 -0.46 11.56 10.16
C LEU A 123 0.28 12.58 11.03
N SER A 124 0.92 12.13 12.12
CA SER A 124 1.88 12.96 12.86
C SER A 124 3.32 12.70 12.40
N LEU A 125 4.15 13.75 12.46
CA LEU A 125 5.57 13.64 12.11
C LEU A 125 6.31 12.65 13.01
N ALA A 126 6.00 12.66 14.32
CA ALA A 126 6.64 11.80 15.30
C ALA A 126 6.35 10.32 14.99
N TYR A 127 5.08 9.97 14.78
CA TYR A 127 4.68 8.62 14.42
C TYR A 127 5.35 8.18 13.11
N TYR A 128 5.24 8.98 12.04
CA TYR A 128 5.81 8.62 10.75
C TYR A 128 7.32 8.43 10.82
N THR A 129 8.03 9.28 11.58
CA THR A 129 9.48 9.15 11.78
C THR A 129 9.84 7.79 12.38
N GLY A 130 9.14 7.40 13.46
CA GLY A 130 9.37 6.10 14.10
C GLY A 130 9.01 4.95 13.19
N TRP A 131 7.84 5.02 12.53
CA TRP A 131 7.37 3.97 11.64
C TRP A 131 8.31 3.78 10.44
N ALA A 132 8.60 4.84 9.69
CA ALA A 132 9.41 4.77 8.47
C ALA A 132 10.85 4.31 8.73
N GLN A 133 11.52 4.85 9.76
CA GLN A 133 12.89 4.45 10.10
C GLN A 133 12.95 2.99 10.57
N THR A 134 12.01 2.58 11.42
CA THR A 134 11.99 1.22 11.94
C THR A 134 11.59 0.21 10.87
N LEU A 135 10.68 0.55 9.96
CA LEU A 135 10.27 -0.33 8.86
C LEU A 135 11.49 -0.78 8.03
N SER A 136 12.32 0.17 7.63
CA SER A 136 13.53 -0.12 6.84
C SER A 136 14.65 -0.76 7.67
N SER A 137 14.99 -0.21 8.84
CA SER A 137 16.10 -0.74 9.66
C SER A 137 15.80 -2.11 10.27
N PHE A 138 14.56 -2.36 10.68
CA PHE A 138 14.17 -3.64 11.28
C PHE A 138 14.10 -4.75 10.22
N SER A 139 13.53 -4.49 9.03
CA SER A 139 13.53 -5.49 7.95
C SER A 139 14.94 -5.88 7.51
N GLN A 140 15.85 -4.91 7.40
CA GLN A 140 17.26 -5.17 7.15
C GLN A 140 17.90 -5.97 8.30
N GLY A 141 17.63 -5.59 9.56
CA GLY A 141 18.16 -6.28 10.72
C GLY A 141 17.70 -7.74 10.83
N GLN A 142 16.44 -8.04 10.50
CA GLN A 142 15.89 -9.40 10.55
C GLN A 142 16.45 -10.32 9.44
N THR A 143 16.91 -9.74 8.33
CA THR A 143 17.33 -10.48 7.12
C THR A 143 18.81 -10.30 6.80
N ASN A 144 19.61 -9.80 7.74
CA ASN A 144 21.03 -9.46 7.53
C ASN A 144 21.27 -8.57 6.30
N GLY A 145 20.33 -7.67 6.00
CA GLY A 145 20.36 -6.74 4.87
C GLY A 145 19.83 -7.31 3.54
N ALA A 146 19.35 -8.55 3.50
CA ALA A 146 18.86 -9.17 2.28
C ALA A 146 17.52 -8.59 1.81
N VAL A 147 16.69 -8.10 2.73
CA VAL A 147 15.38 -7.50 2.44
C VAL A 147 15.26 -6.13 3.11
N THR A 148 14.72 -5.16 2.38
CA THR A 148 14.33 -3.84 2.89
C THR A 148 12.88 -3.54 2.55
N ILE A 149 12.09 -3.18 3.56
CA ILE A 149 10.74 -2.65 3.38
C ILE A 149 10.81 -1.11 3.39
N LEU A 150 10.26 -0.51 2.34
CA LEU A 150 10.35 0.90 2.01
C LEU A 150 9.03 1.61 2.37
N PRO A 151 9.08 2.70 3.17
CA PRO A 151 7.89 3.37 3.64
C PRO A 151 7.19 4.16 2.53
N CYS A 152 5.88 3.95 2.39
CA CYS A 152 4.96 4.71 1.53
C CYS A 152 3.72 5.10 2.34
N VAL A 153 2.87 5.98 1.79
CA VAL A 153 1.63 6.40 2.46
C VAL A 153 0.43 6.31 1.53
N TYR A 154 -0.63 5.68 2.02
CA TYR A 154 -1.98 5.84 1.51
C TYR A 154 -2.66 6.99 2.26
N ALA A 155 -3.20 7.98 1.54
CA ALA A 155 -3.97 9.04 2.17
C ALA A 155 -4.97 9.72 1.23
N ARG A 156 -5.95 10.40 1.82
CA ARG A 156 -6.91 11.21 1.06
C ARG A 156 -6.21 12.39 0.39
N GLN A 157 -6.59 12.69 -0.85
CA GLN A 157 -5.98 13.78 -1.62
C GLN A 157 -6.05 15.15 -0.92
N LEU A 158 -7.13 15.40 -0.16
CA LEU A 158 -7.34 16.66 0.56
C LEU A 158 -6.79 16.67 2.00
N ASP A 159 -6.16 15.60 2.47
CA ASP A 159 -5.53 15.59 3.80
C ASP A 159 -4.17 16.31 3.76
N ASN A 160 -4.23 17.64 3.64
CA ASN A 160 -3.04 18.49 3.57
C ASN A 160 -2.18 18.40 4.83
N VAL A 161 -2.73 17.98 5.98
CA VAL A 161 -1.93 17.77 7.19
C VAL A 161 -0.96 16.62 6.95
N THR A 162 -1.48 15.47 6.53
CA THR A 162 -0.66 14.29 6.21
C THR A 162 0.38 14.59 5.12
N TRP A 163 -0.01 15.23 4.02
CA TRP A 163 0.93 15.54 2.94
C TRP A 163 2.04 16.51 3.36
N ASN A 164 1.72 17.55 4.13
CA ASN A 164 2.74 18.46 4.67
C ASN A 164 3.65 17.77 5.69
N THR A 165 3.12 16.86 6.50
CA THR A 165 3.93 16.02 7.40
C THR A 165 4.97 15.21 6.63
N LEU A 166 4.61 14.65 5.46
CA LEU A 166 5.56 13.90 4.64
C LEU A 166 6.62 14.79 3.96
N VAL A 167 6.25 16.01 3.56
CA VAL A 167 7.22 17.02 3.10
C VAL A 167 8.22 17.34 4.21
N GLN A 168 7.74 17.58 5.43
CA GLN A 168 8.59 17.87 6.58
C GLN A 168 9.48 16.67 6.96
N ALA A 169 8.93 15.45 6.93
CA ALA A 169 9.68 14.22 7.19
C ALA A 169 10.83 14.06 6.18
N ASN A 170 10.57 14.26 4.90
CA ASN A 170 11.59 14.19 3.84
C ASN A 170 12.69 15.25 4.04
N ALA A 171 12.32 16.49 4.38
CA ALA A 171 13.28 17.54 4.71
C ALA A 171 14.16 17.18 5.93
N ASN A 172 13.65 16.36 6.85
CA ASN A 172 14.40 15.80 7.99
C ASN A 172 15.17 14.51 7.65
N GLY A 173 15.26 14.12 6.38
CA GLY A 173 15.95 12.92 5.93
C GLY A 173 15.17 11.61 6.15
N ILE A 174 13.87 11.69 6.43
CA ILE A 174 13.00 10.52 6.57
C ILE A 174 12.24 10.33 5.24
N PRO A 175 12.61 9.33 4.41
CA PRO A 175 12.04 9.19 3.09
C PRO A 175 10.58 8.72 3.12
N CYS A 176 9.86 9.03 2.04
CA CYS A 176 8.64 8.36 1.61
C CYS A 176 8.88 7.98 0.15
N HIS A 177 8.66 6.72 -0.20
CA HIS A 177 8.97 6.19 -1.53
C HIS A 177 7.80 6.28 -2.51
N GLY A 178 6.63 6.71 -2.05
CA GLY A 178 5.49 6.94 -2.93
C GLY A 178 4.19 7.24 -2.20
N GLY A 179 3.31 7.98 -2.88
CA GLY A 179 1.93 8.21 -2.44
C GLY A 179 0.93 7.29 -3.15
N TRP A 180 -0.01 6.74 -2.37
CA TRP A 180 -1.25 6.16 -2.87
C TRP A 180 -2.41 7.08 -2.45
N VAL A 181 -3.02 7.74 -3.42
CA VAL A 181 -3.95 8.83 -3.13
C VAL A 181 -5.39 8.35 -3.26
N ALA A 182 -6.22 8.65 -2.26
CA ALA A 182 -7.65 8.39 -2.29
C ALA A 182 -8.44 9.66 -2.65
N ARG A 183 -9.20 9.58 -3.75
CA ARG A 183 -10.22 10.59 -4.09
C ARG A 183 -11.20 10.02 -5.09
N TYR A 184 -12.48 10.04 -4.71
CA TYR A 184 -13.53 9.36 -5.46
C TYR A 184 -14.40 10.37 -6.22
N PRO A 185 -14.23 10.53 -7.54
CA PRO A 185 -15.16 11.25 -8.41
C PRO A 185 -16.56 10.60 -8.52
N GLY A 186 -16.77 9.44 -7.90
CA GLY A 186 -18.03 8.70 -7.89
C GLY A 186 -18.14 7.65 -9.01
N GLY A 187 -18.89 6.57 -8.73
CA GLY A 187 -19.17 5.47 -9.66
C GLY A 187 -18.07 4.39 -9.76
N CYS A 188 -18.47 3.21 -10.21
CA CYS A 188 -17.63 1.99 -10.27
C CYS A 188 -17.36 1.58 -11.72
N ASN A 189 -16.59 2.40 -12.43
CA ASN A 189 -16.21 2.17 -13.82
C ASN A 189 -14.74 2.49 -14.01
N ALA A 190 -14.08 1.77 -14.92
CA ALA A 190 -12.74 2.15 -15.35
C ALA A 190 -12.72 3.58 -15.90
N ARG A 191 -11.65 4.32 -15.59
CA ARG A 191 -11.49 5.72 -16.00
C ARG A 191 -10.04 6.05 -16.27
N ASP A 192 -9.84 7.11 -17.05
CA ASP A 192 -8.51 7.67 -17.28
C ASP A 192 -7.96 8.29 -16.00
N PHE A 193 -6.64 8.33 -15.90
CA PHE A 193 -5.97 8.99 -14.77
C PHE A 193 -6.27 10.48 -14.79
N ASN A 194 -6.70 11.03 -13.65
CA ASN A 194 -7.00 12.45 -13.51
C ASN A 194 -6.15 13.07 -12.40
N SER A 195 -5.17 13.87 -12.79
CA SER A 195 -4.24 14.50 -11.85
C SER A 195 -4.92 15.44 -10.87
N SER A 196 -6.05 16.07 -11.20
CA SER A 196 -6.75 16.95 -10.24
C SER A 196 -7.40 16.19 -9.09
N PHE A 197 -7.60 14.88 -9.24
CA PHE A 197 -8.10 13.99 -8.20
C PHE A 197 -6.98 13.15 -7.57
N ALA A 198 -6.00 12.75 -8.37
CA ALA A 198 -4.94 11.84 -7.95
C ALA A 198 -3.74 12.55 -7.31
N ILE A 199 -3.51 13.84 -7.57
CA ILE A 199 -2.33 14.55 -7.08
C ILE A 199 -2.75 15.53 -5.97
N PRO A 200 -2.15 15.44 -4.77
CA PRO A 200 -2.33 16.44 -3.72
C PRO A 200 -1.90 17.83 -4.19
N THR A 201 -2.52 18.87 -3.67
CA THR A 201 -2.11 20.25 -3.96
C THR A 201 -0.79 20.61 -3.30
N VAL A 202 -0.41 19.89 -2.24
CA VAL A 202 0.90 20.00 -1.59
C VAL A 202 1.96 19.45 -2.55
N GLN A 203 3.03 20.23 -2.78
CA GLN A 203 4.15 19.77 -3.60
C GLN A 203 4.94 18.69 -2.85
N LEU A 204 4.90 17.47 -3.38
CA LEU A 204 5.56 16.31 -2.76
C LEU A 204 7.01 16.16 -3.26
N PRO A 205 7.94 15.71 -2.40
CA PRO A 205 9.31 15.39 -2.79
C PRO A 205 9.47 13.97 -3.38
N PHE A 206 8.37 13.29 -3.64
CA PHE A 206 8.28 11.92 -4.18
C PHE A 206 7.05 11.81 -5.08
N ASP A 207 7.01 10.75 -5.90
CA ASP A 207 5.91 10.53 -6.84
C ASP A 207 4.64 9.99 -6.18
N VAL A 208 3.49 10.39 -6.71
CA VAL A 208 2.24 9.66 -6.50
C VAL A 208 2.24 8.46 -7.43
N LEU A 209 2.29 7.26 -6.86
CA LEU A 209 2.39 6.00 -7.59
C LEU A 209 1.01 5.43 -7.97
N VAL A 210 0.01 5.62 -7.10
CA VAL A 210 -1.31 4.99 -7.23
C VAL A 210 -2.43 5.98 -6.90
N TRP A 211 -3.55 5.84 -7.60
CA TRP A 211 -4.80 6.52 -7.28
C TRP A 211 -5.92 5.51 -7.02
N GLN A 212 -6.50 5.55 -5.82
CA GLN A 212 -7.80 4.92 -5.50
C GLN A 212 -8.92 5.87 -5.93
N TYR A 213 -9.62 5.51 -7.00
CA TYR A 213 -10.59 6.38 -7.67
C TYR A 213 -12.04 5.92 -7.53
N GLY A 214 -12.26 4.71 -7.05
CA GLY A 214 -13.59 4.17 -6.77
C GLY A 214 -13.55 3.43 -5.44
N GLU A 215 -14.58 3.64 -4.63
CA GLU A 215 -14.75 2.94 -3.35
C GLU A 215 -16.05 2.12 -3.39
N ASN A 216 -16.11 1.07 -2.60
CA ASN A 216 -17.32 0.26 -2.36
C ASN A 216 -17.93 -0.36 -3.63
N CYS A 217 -17.11 -0.71 -4.61
CA CYS A 217 -17.52 -1.34 -5.85
C CYS A 217 -17.79 -2.85 -5.67
N ALA A 218 -18.44 -3.46 -6.66
CA ALA A 218 -18.83 -4.87 -6.65
C ALA A 218 -19.60 -5.25 -5.36
N ASN A 219 -20.64 -4.49 -5.03
CA ASN A 219 -21.45 -4.63 -3.81
C ASN A 219 -20.64 -4.38 -2.51
N GLY A 220 -19.79 -3.35 -2.49
CA GLY A 220 -19.01 -2.97 -1.31
C GLY A 220 -17.86 -3.93 -0.99
N LYS A 221 -17.26 -4.55 -2.01
CA LYS A 221 -16.22 -5.57 -1.83
C LYS A 221 -14.85 -5.18 -2.38
N ILE A 222 -14.81 -4.22 -3.30
CA ILE A 222 -13.60 -3.85 -4.02
C ILE A 222 -13.52 -2.34 -4.11
N ASP A 223 -12.34 -1.80 -3.85
CA ASP A 223 -11.98 -0.43 -4.20
C ASP A 223 -11.10 -0.46 -5.46
N LEU A 224 -11.29 0.52 -6.34
CA LEU A 224 -10.71 0.55 -7.68
C LEU A 224 -9.49 1.47 -7.70
N ASN A 225 -8.38 0.91 -8.16
CA ASN A 225 -7.09 1.59 -8.24
C ASN A 225 -6.57 1.64 -9.67
N GLN A 226 -5.66 2.58 -9.91
CA GLN A 226 -4.78 2.53 -11.06
C GLN A 226 -3.43 3.16 -10.71
N THR A 227 -2.37 2.70 -11.37
CA THR A 227 -1.08 3.39 -11.28
C THR A 227 -1.13 4.78 -11.91
N ASN A 228 -0.17 5.63 -11.56
CA ASN A 228 0.01 6.92 -12.22
C ASN A 228 0.79 6.75 -13.53
N PRO A 229 0.17 6.96 -14.71
CA PRO A 229 0.83 6.79 -16.00
C PRO A 229 1.86 7.89 -16.31
N ASN A 230 1.93 8.94 -15.49
CA ASN A 230 2.90 10.03 -15.67
C ASN A 230 4.23 9.76 -14.94
N VAL A 231 4.34 8.68 -14.16
CA VAL A 231 5.60 8.24 -13.55
C VAL A 231 6.44 7.56 -14.63
N ALA A 232 7.64 8.08 -14.90
CA ALA A 232 8.46 7.69 -16.05
C ALA A 232 8.80 6.20 -16.11
N ASP A 233 8.98 5.54 -14.95
CA ASP A 233 9.24 4.10 -14.87
C ASP A 233 8.40 3.46 -13.75
N ILE A 234 7.10 3.40 -13.98
CA ILE A 234 6.16 2.80 -13.01
C ILE A 234 6.43 1.31 -12.76
N GLN A 235 7.07 0.61 -13.71
CA GLN A 235 7.42 -0.79 -13.55
C GLN A 235 8.49 -0.93 -12.45
N ALA A 236 9.64 -0.27 -12.60
CA ALA A 236 10.73 -0.39 -11.64
C ALA A 236 10.42 0.33 -10.31
N GLN A 237 9.69 1.45 -10.35
CA GLN A 237 9.42 2.25 -9.16
C GLN A 237 8.32 1.68 -8.28
N PHE A 238 7.36 0.96 -8.87
CA PHE A 238 6.19 0.43 -8.15
C PHE A 238 6.05 -1.07 -8.30
N LEU A 239 5.76 -1.58 -9.50
CA LEU A 239 5.37 -2.99 -9.68
C LEU A 239 6.48 -3.99 -9.31
N ASP A 240 7.73 -3.70 -9.63
CA ASP A 240 8.86 -4.57 -9.27
C ASP A 240 9.13 -4.60 -7.77
N LYS A 241 8.58 -3.64 -7.02
CA LYS A 241 8.67 -3.54 -5.56
C LYS A 241 7.41 -4.01 -4.85
N LEU A 242 6.50 -4.67 -5.57
CA LEU A 242 5.37 -5.40 -5.01
C LEU A 242 5.66 -6.91 -5.02
N ILE A 243 5.00 -7.63 -4.11
CA ILE A 243 5.27 -9.05 -3.88
C ILE A 243 4.38 -9.87 -4.81
N LEU A 244 4.97 -10.67 -5.70
CA LEU A 244 4.21 -11.74 -6.36
C LEU A 244 4.18 -12.93 -5.39
N PRO A 245 3.02 -13.33 -4.84
CA PRO A 245 2.97 -14.45 -3.91
C PRO A 245 3.39 -15.75 -4.60
N PRO A 246 3.80 -16.78 -3.84
CA PRO A 246 4.14 -18.06 -4.42
C PRO A 246 2.89 -18.70 -5.04
N SER A 247 3.05 -19.45 -6.13
CA SER A 247 1.94 -20.16 -6.81
C SER A 247 1.33 -21.32 -6.02
N GLY A 248 1.72 -21.48 -4.76
CA GLY A 248 1.50 -22.68 -3.95
C GLY A 248 2.68 -23.64 -4.04
N SER A 249 3.02 -24.24 -2.91
CA SER A 249 3.85 -25.45 -2.75
C SER A 249 3.00 -26.71 -2.83
#